data_AF-A0A946TTR7-F1
#
_entry.id   AF-A0A946TTR7-F1
#
_cell.length_a   1.000
_cell.length_b   1.000
_cell.length_c   1.000
_cell.angle_alpha   90.00
_cell.angle_beta   90.00
_cell.angle_gamma   90.00
#
_symmetry.space_group_name_H-M   'P 1'
#
loop_
_entity.id
_entity.type
_entity.pdbx_description
1 polymer ?
#
loop_
_entity_poly.entity_id
_entity_poly.type
_entity_poly.pdbx_seq_one_letter_code
_entity_poly.pdbx_strand_id
1 'polypeptide(L)'
;MWRFIYGVVVGAGGMALWDWVQAENNSVAWYVWPLMLLALALVTLAAHHFFASKAELEPKAAWIGLVIIGVPALLLSGWVISFFQ
;
A
#
# COMPACT_ATOMS: atom_id res chain seq x y z
N MET A 1 19.79 -1.28 0.02
CA MET A 1 19.24 -1.36 1.40
C MET A 1 17.73 -1.07 1.46
N TRP A 2 17.19 -0.12 0.68
CA TRP A 2 15.76 0.25 0.74
C TRP A 2 14.77 -0.93 0.59
N ARG A 3 15.06 -1.91 -0.28
CA ARG A 3 14.22 -3.12 -0.46
C ARG A 3 14.11 -3.97 0.81
N PHE A 4 15.20 -4.08 1.57
CA PHE A 4 15.22 -4.82 2.83
C PHE A 4 14.39 -4.09 3.90
N ILE A 5 14.61 -2.78 4.05
CA ILE A 5 13.85 -1.95 4.99
C ILE A 5 12.36 -1.97 4.64
N TYR A 6 12.03 -1.88 3.34
CA TYR A 6 10.66 -2.00 2.86
C TYR A 6 10.02 -3.33 3.28
N GLY A 7 10.70 -4.45 3.06
CA GLY A 7 10.22 -5.77 3.49
C GLY A 7 10.00 -5.87 5.00
N VAL A 8 10.91 -5.31 5.81
CA VAL A 8 10.77 -5.25 7.28
C VAL A 8 9.55 -4.43 7.68
N VAL A 9 9.34 -3.25 7.10
CA VAL A 9 8.19 -2.39 7.41
C VAL A 9 6.88 -3.08 7.04
N VAL A 10 6.79 -3.69 5.85
CA VAL A 10 5.59 -4.41 5.42
C VAL A 10 5.32 -5.62 6.32
N GLY A 11 6.34 -6.42 6.63
CA GLY A 11 6.20 -7.62 7.46
C GLY A 11 5.80 -7.27 8.90
N ALA A 12 6.51 -6.34 9.53
CA ALA A 12 6.21 -5.90 10.90
C ALA A 12 4.84 -5.22 10.99
N GLY A 13 4.50 -4.39 10.00
CA GLY A 13 3.18 -3.74 9.92
C GLY A 13 2.04 -4.74 9.74
N GLY A 14 2.23 -5.76 8.89
CA GLY A 14 1.25 -6.83 8.71
C GLY A 14 1.06 -7.67 9.98
N MET A 15 2.13 -7.96 10.72
CA MET A 15 2.05 -8.68 11.99
C MET A 15 1.35 -7.84 13.07
N ALA A 16 1.68 -6.56 13.19
CA ALA A 16 1.03 -5.65 14.13
C ALA A 16 -0.47 -5.50 13.82
N LEU A 17 -0.85 -5.42 12.54
CA LEU A 17 -2.26 -5.41 12.13
C LEU A 17 -2.97 -6.71 12.51
N TRP A 18 -2.33 -7.86 12.27
CA TRP A 18 -2.89 -9.16 12.63
C TRP A 18 -3.13 -9.28 14.15
N ASP A 19 -2.13 -8.93 14.96
CA ASP A 19 -2.24 -8.98 16.42
C ASP A 19 -3.36 -8.07 16.93
N TRP A 20 -3.51 -6.88 16.32
CA TRP A 20 -4.59 -5.94 16.64
C TRP A 20 -5.98 -6.50 16.27
N VAL A 21 -6.15 -7.07 15.08
CA VAL A 21 -7.43 -7.71 14.65
C VAL A 21 -7.83 -8.81 15.63
N GLN A 22 -6.87 -9.63 16.05
CA GLN A 22 -7.12 -10.72 17.01
C GLN A 22 -7.48 -10.18 18.40
N ALA A 23 -6.84 -9.09 18.85
CA ALA A 23 -7.11 -8.49 20.15
C ALA A 23 -8.51 -7.86 20.25
N GLU A 24 -9.00 -7.25 19.17
CA GLU A 24 -10.32 -6.61 19.13
C GLU A 24 -11.48 -7.59 18.84
N ASN A 25 -11.19 -8.87 18.56
CA ASN A 25 -12.17 -9.84 18.05
C ASN A 25 -12.88 -9.35 16.77
N ASN A 26 -12.20 -8.57 15.94
CA ASN A 26 -12.76 -8.02 14.71
C ASN A 26 -12.94 -9.15 13.68
N SER A 27 -14.19 -9.36 13.25
CA SER A 27 -14.51 -10.31 12.19
C SER A 27 -14.27 -9.68 10.82
N VAL A 28 -13.02 -9.72 10.36
CA VAL A 28 -12.63 -9.19 9.05
C VAL A 28 -13.05 -10.17 7.95
N ALA A 29 -13.83 -9.69 6.97
CA ALA A 29 -14.27 -10.52 5.86
C ALA A 29 -13.08 -11.00 5.00
N TRP A 30 -13.15 -12.23 4.49
CA TRP A 30 -12.02 -12.87 3.78
C TRP A 30 -11.51 -12.06 2.58
N TYR A 31 -12.38 -11.30 1.90
CA TYR A 31 -12.04 -10.52 0.72
C TYR A 31 -11.26 -9.24 1.04
N VAL A 32 -11.21 -8.82 2.31
CA VAL A 32 -10.46 -7.63 2.73
C VAL A 32 -8.95 -7.88 2.58
N TRP A 33 -8.47 -9.10 2.84
CA TRP A 33 -7.06 -9.46 2.71
C TRP A 33 -6.48 -9.27 1.29
N PRO A 34 -7.09 -9.83 0.22
CA PRO A 34 -6.62 -9.58 -1.14
C PRO A 34 -6.77 -8.11 -1.57
N LEU A 35 -7.81 -7.40 -1.11
CA LEU A 35 -7.95 -5.96 -1.39
C LEU A 35 -6.86 -5.13 -0.70
N MET A 36 -6.49 -5.47 0.52
CA MET A 36 -5.38 -4.84 1.25
C MET A 36 -4.04 -5.08 0.55
N LEU A 37 -3.80 -6.31 0.07
CA LEU A 37 -2.61 -6.61 -0.74
C LEU A 37 -2.58 -5.83 -2.05
N LEU A 38 -3.74 -5.67 -2.72
CA LEU A 38 -3.85 -4.86 -3.92
C LEU A 38 -3.58 -3.37 -3.64
N ALA A 39 -4.13 -2.84 -2.54
CA ALA A 39 -3.87 -1.47 -2.10
C ALA A 39 -2.36 -1.25 -1.86
N LEU A 40 -1.72 -2.14 -1.10
CA LEU A 40 -0.30 -2.10 -0.84
C LEU A 40 0.53 -2.17 -2.13
N ALA A 41 0.17 -3.07 -3.05
CA ALA A 41 0.84 -3.19 -4.34
C ALA A 41 0.74 -1.91 -5.17
N LEU A 42 -0.42 -1.26 -5.23
CA LEU A 42 -0.62 -0.01 -5.94
C LEU A 42 0.18 1.15 -5.33
N VAL A 43 0.21 1.26 -3.99
CA VAL A 43 1.04 2.27 -3.30
C VAL A 43 2.51 2.05 -3.64
N THR A 44 2.96 0.80 -3.58
CA THR A 44 4.35 0.42 -3.91
C THR A 44 4.69 0.74 -5.36
N LEU A 45 3.78 0.43 -6.29
CA LEU A 45 3.95 0.71 -7.71
C LEU A 45 4.01 2.20 -7.98
N ALA A 46 3.13 3.01 -7.37
CA ALA A 46 3.12 4.46 -7.52
C ALA A 46 4.45 5.07 -7.03
N ALA A 47 4.94 4.63 -5.86
CA ALA A 47 6.23 5.07 -5.34
C ALA A 47 7.38 4.64 -6.25
N HIS A 48 7.42 3.37 -6.67
CA HIS A 48 8.47 2.85 -7.53
C HIS A 48 8.52 3.59 -8.87
N HIS A 49 7.37 3.77 -9.52
CA HIS A 49 7.24 4.51 -10.76
C HIS A 49 7.72 5.96 -10.59
N PHE A 50 7.31 6.65 -9.52
CA PHE A 50 7.73 8.03 -9.28
C PHE A 50 9.25 8.16 -9.18
N PHE A 51 9.91 7.34 -8.36
CA PHE A 51 11.36 7.41 -8.18
C PHE A 51 12.11 6.97 -9.43
N ALA A 52 11.62 5.94 -10.14
CA ALA A 52 12.22 5.49 -11.40
C ALA A 52 12.17 6.59 -12.47
N SER A 53 11.00 7.19 -12.71
CA SER A 53 10.86 8.27 -13.70
C SER A 53 11.69 9.51 -13.34
N LYS A 54 11.85 9.83 -12.04
CA LYS A 54 12.76 10.92 -11.63
C LYS A 54 14.23 10.59 -11.91
N ALA A 55 14.64 9.34 -11.71
CA ALA A 55 16.00 8.90 -12.02
C ALA A 55 16.29 8.93 -13.53
N GLU A 56 15.26 8.75 -14.36
CA GLU A 56 15.33 8.86 -15.82
C GLU A 56 15.17 10.31 -16.33
N LEU A 57 15.19 11.31 -15.44
CA LEU A 57 15.01 12.73 -15.78
C LEU A 57 13.67 13.06 -16.47
N GLU A 58 12.63 12.26 -16.18
CA GLU A 58 11.28 12.42 -16.70
C GLU A 58 10.31 12.91 -15.60
N PRO A 59 10.45 14.16 -15.11
CA PRO A 59 9.68 14.65 -13.96
C PRO A 59 8.19 14.75 -14.24
N LYS A 60 7.79 14.96 -15.50
CA LYS A 60 6.38 15.01 -15.90
C LYS A 60 5.74 13.64 -15.80
N ALA A 61 6.40 12.60 -16.32
CA ALA A 61 5.94 11.21 -16.22
C ALA A 61 5.83 10.76 -14.76
N ALA A 62 6.80 11.15 -13.92
CA ALA A 62 6.78 10.86 -12.49
C ALA A 62 5.49 11.36 -11.82
N TRP A 63 5.15 12.64 -12.01
CA TRP A 63 3.96 13.25 -11.40
C TRP A 63 2.66 12.70 -11.98
N ILE A 64 2.60 12.49 -13.30
CA ILE A 64 1.42 11.90 -13.96
C ILE A 64 1.19 10.47 -13.44
N GLY A 65 2.22 9.64 -13.39
CA GLY A 65 2.14 8.28 -12.85
C GLY A 65 1.75 8.25 -11.38
N LEU A 66 2.28 9.18 -10.57
CA LEU A 66 1.89 9.30 -9.16
C LEU A 66 0.39 9.63 -9.01
N VAL A 67 -0.18 10.49 -9.85
CA VAL A 67 -1.62 10.79 -9.79
C VAL A 67 -2.44 9.59 -10.28
N ILE A 68 -2.12 9.06 -11.46
CA ILE A 68 -2.90 7.98 -12.11
C ILE A 68 -2.87 6.69 -11.27
N ILE A 69 -1.75 6.35 -10.64
CA ILE A 69 -1.61 5.13 -9.85
C ILE A 69 -1.90 5.41 -8.36
N GLY A 70 -1.38 6.52 -7.84
CA GLY A 70 -1.47 6.85 -6.41
C GLY A 70 -2.86 7.26 -5.95
N VAL A 71 -3.66 7.95 -6.77
CA VAL A 71 -5.04 8.31 -6.37
C VAL A 71 -5.91 7.05 -6.20
N PRO A 72 -5.98 6.10 -7.16
CA PRO A 72 -6.64 4.82 -6.95
C PRO A 72 -6.08 4.04 -5.75
N ALA A 73 -4.76 4.07 -5.54
CA ALA A 73 -4.13 3.40 -4.40
C ALA A 73 -4.64 3.95 -3.06
N LEU A 74 -4.75 5.27 -2.92
CA LEU A 74 -5.25 5.92 -1.71
C LEU A 74 -6.74 5.66 -1.50
N LEU A 75 -7.54 5.75 -2.56
CA LEU A 75 -8.98 5.45 -2.47
C LEU A 75 -9.23 4.00 -2.04
N LEU A 76 -8.52 3.04 -2.65
CA LEU A 76 -8.62 1.64 -2.29
C LEU A 76 -8.15 1.40 -0.84
N SER A 77 -7.05 2.04 -0.42
CA SER A 77 -6.55 1.94 0.95
C SER A 77 -7.58 2.45 1.97
N GLY A 78 -8.18 3.62 1.73
CA GLY A 78 -9.20 4.18 2.60
C GLY A 78 -10.44 3.29 2.69
N TRP A 79 -10.86 2.71 1.56
CA TRP A 79 -11.98 1.77 1.55
C TRP A 79 -11.67 0.47 2.30
N VAL A 80 -10.46 -0.09 2.11
CA VAL A 80 -9.99 -1.27 2.87
C VAL A 80 -10.00 -1.02 4.38
N ILE A 81 -9.53 0.15 4.82
CA ILE A 81 -9.51 0.53 6.24
C ILE A 81 -10.92 0.58 6.84
N SER A 82 -11.94 0.97 6.06
CA SER A 82 -13.32 1.02 6.54
C SER A 82 -13.93 -0.34 6.93
N PHE A 83 -13.28 -1.46 6.58
CA PHE A 83 -13.70 -2.81 6.99
C PHE A 83 -13.11 -3.28 8.33
N PHE A 84 -12.21 -2.50 8.93
CA PHE A 84 -11.59 -2.81 10.22
C PHE A 84 -12.26 -2.01 11.36
N GLN A 85 -13.59 -2.07 11.44
CA GLN A 85 -14.42 -1.38 12.45
C GLN A 85 -15.10 -2.34 13.41
#